data_AF-A0A2H0BYF0-F1
#
_entry.id   AF-A0A2H0BYF0-F1
#
_cell.length_a   1.000
_cell.length_b   1.000
_cell.length_c   1.000
_cell.angle_alpha   90.00
_cell.angle_beta   90.00
_cell.angle_gamma   90.00
#
_symmetry.space_group_name_H-M   'P 1'
#
loop_
_entity.id
_entity.type
_entity.pdbx_description
1 polymer ?
#
loop_
_entity_poly.entity_id
_entity_poly.type
_entity_poly.pdbx_seq_one_letter_code
_entity_poly.pdbx_strand_id
1 'polypeptide(L)'
;KVFVDGRMPAWKDEEGRSPYQVFLDIIQTQPGWNEKLNQLKTNFLLITNGTFLDLLLREKASQYDWQEKYRDINMVIYKNLTKKN
;
A
#
# COMPACT_ATOMS: atom_id res chain seq x y z
N LYS A 1 -6.69 -14.46 3.08
CA LYS A 1 -7.33 -14.70 1.75
C LYS A 1 -8.35 -13.60 1.53
N VAL A 2 -8.12 -12.68 0.60
CA VAL A 2 -9.13 -11.70 0.20
C VAL A 2 -9.18 -11.71 -1.33
N PHE A 3 -10.34 -12.05 -1.87
CA PHE A 3 -10.68 -11.91 -3.27
C PHE A 3 -11.53 -10.64 -3.36
N VAL A 4 -11.10 -9.67 -4.15
CA VAL A 4 -11.87 -8.44 -4.42
C VAL A 4 -12.42 -8.60 -5.84
N ASP A 5 -13.69 -9.00 -5.94
CA ASP A 5 -14.50 -8.76 -7.14
C ASP A 5 -14.42 -7.25 -7.41
N GLY A 6 -14.10 -6.81 -8.63
CA GLY A 6 -13.51 -5.50 -8.96
C GLY A 6 -14.28 -4.22 -8.56
N ARG A 7 -15.31 -4.35 -7.73
CA ARG A 7 -15.99 -3.30 -6.98
C ARG A 7 -15.28 -3.08 -5.64
N MET A 8 -14.89 -1.83 -5.38
CA MET A 8 -14.45 -1.43 -4.04
C MET A 8 -15.56 -1.71 -3.03
N PRO A 9 -15.26 -2.32 -1.87
CA PRO A 9 -16.28 -2.62 -0.89
C PRO A 9 -16.95 -1.36 -0.34
N ALA A 10 -18.26 -1.44 -0.06
CA ALA A 10 -19.04 -0.34 0.49
C ALA A 10 -19.01 -0.26 2.04
N TRP A 11 -18.39 -1.23 2.72
CA TRP A 11 -18.24 -1.19 4.18
C TRP A 11 -17.29 -0.06 4.59
N LYS A 12 -17.41 0.42 5.82
CA LYS A 12 -16.53 1.44 6.39
C LYS A 12 -15.56 0.79 7.36
N ASP A 13 -14.35 1.34 7.48
CA ASP A 13 -13.43 0.93 8.54
C ASP A 13 -13.92 1.40 9.93
N GLU A 14 -13.18 1.06 10.98
CA GLU A 14 -13.49 1.44 12.36
C GLU A 14 -13.56 2.97 12.57
N GLU A 15 -12.94 3.74 11.68
CA GLU A 15 -12.92 5.22 11.70
C GLU A 15 -14.01 5.82 10.80
N GLY A 16 -14.88 4.99 10.21
CA GLY A 16 -15.96 5.43 9.33
C GLY A 16 -15.53 5.76 7.90
N ARG A 17 -14.29 5.47 7.49
CA ARG A 17 -13.74 5.76 6.17
C ARG A 17 -14.07 4.66 5.16
N SER A 18 -14.28 5.03 3.90
CA SER A 18 -14.49 4.05 2.84
C SER A 18 -13.15 3.42 2.41
N PRO A 19 -13.13 2.14 2.01
CA PRO A 19 -11.94 1.45 1.49
C PRO A 19 -11.32 2.18 0.30
N TYR A 20 -12.15 2.80 -0.55
CA TYR A 20 -11.67 3.61 -1.66
C TYR A 20 -10.91 4.85 -1.20
N GLN A 21 -11.42 5.58 -0.19
CA GLN A 21 -10.71 6.73 0.36
C GLN A 21 -9.38 6.30 0.99
N VAL A 22 -9.39 5.22 1.77
CA VAL A 22 -8.17 4.67 2.39
C VAL A 22 -7.14 4.28 1.32
N PHE A 23 -7.58 3.64 0.23
CA PHE A 23 -6.72 3.30 -0.89
C PHE A 23 -6.13 4.55 -1.58
N LEU A 24 -6.95 5.57 -1.84
CA LEU A 24 -6.48 6.83 -2.44
C LEU A 24 -5.46 7.52 -1.54
N ASP A 25 -5.73 7.61 -0.24
CA ASP A 25 -4.81 8.21 0.74
C ASP A 25 -3.45 7.51 0.71
N ILE A 26 -3.45 6.17 0.64
CA ILE A 26 -2.23 5.36 0.58
C ILE A 26 -1.47 5.59 -0.74
N ILE A 27 -2.13 5.46 -1.89
CA ILE A 27 -1.48 5.59 -3.20
C ILE A 27 -0.97 7.02 -3.44
N GLN A 28 -1.65 8.03 -2.90
CA GLN A 28 -1.24 9.44 -2.98
C GLN A 28 -0.28 9.86 -1.87
N THR A 29 0.18 8.94 -1.02
CA THR A 29 1.15 9.22 0.05
C THR A 29 0.68 10.29 1.05
N GLN A 30 -0.63 10.34 1.32
CA GLN A 30 -1.20 11.24 2.32
C GLN A 30 -0.61 10.95 3.71
N PRO A 31 -0.53 11.95 4.62
CA PRO A 31 0.00 11.74 5.96
C PRO A 31 -0.65 10.55 6.67
N GLY A 32 0.16 9.69 7.29
CA GLY A 32 -0.33 8.48 7.99
C GLY A 32 -0.47 7.23 7.11
N TRP A 33 -0.10 7.28 5.81
CA TRP A 33 -0.26 6.16 4.90
C TRP A 33 0.48 4.88 5.36
N ASN A 34 1.71 5.01 5.85
CA ASN A 34 2.53 3.87 6.23
C ASN A 34 2.02 3.22 7.52
N GLU A 35 1.60 4.06 8.47
CA GLU A 35 0.95 3.66 9.72
C GLU A 35 -0.35 2.91 9.41
N LYS A 36 -1.17 3.40 8.47
CA LYS A 36 -2.39 2.74 8.05
C LYS A 36 -2.11 1.36 7.43
N LEU A 37 -1.10 1.24 6.57
CA LEU A 37 -0.67 -0.07 6.03
C LEU A 37 -0.18 -1.02 7.13
N ASN A 38 0.52 -0.50 8.15
CA ASN A 38 0.97 -1.29 9.28
C ASN A 38 -0.17 -1.77 10.18
N GLN A 39 -1.20 -0.94 10.40
CA GLN A 39 -2.44 -1.28 11.10
C GLN A 39 -3.24 -2.35 10.35
N LEU A 40 -3.32 -2.24 9.02
CA LEU A 40 -3.93 -3.23 8.14
C LEU A 40 -3.11 -4.53 8.03
N LYS A 41 -1.94 -4.59 8.69
CA LYS A 41 -1.03 -5.74 8.68
C LYS A 41 -0.57 -6.12 7.26
N THR A 42 -0.35 -5.13 6.41
CA THR A 42 0.05 -5.34 5.01
C THR A 42 1.50 -5.83 4.92
N ASN A 43 1.69 -7.07 4.46
CA ASN A 43 3.01 -7.66 4.22
C ASN A 43 3.61 -7.28 2.86
N PHE A 44 2.77 -7.12 1.84
CA PHE A 44 3.19 -6.86 0.47
C PHE A 44 2.31 -5.78 -0.16
N LEU A 45 2.93 -4.95 -0.99
CA LEU A 45 2.24 -4.03 -1.88
C LEU A 45 2.46 -4.49 -3.31
N LEU A 46 1.39 -4.55 -4.08
CA LEU A 46 1.42 -4.65 -5.54
C LEU A 46 0.76 -3.38 -6.07
N ILE A 47 1.56 -2.51 -6.70
CA ILE A 47 1.10 -1.21 -7.21
C ILE A 47 1.63 -0.98 -8.62
N THR A 48 0.97 -0.09 -9.36
CA THR A 48 1.41 0.32 -10.70
C THR A 48 2.71 1.09 -10.60
N ASN A 49 3.64 0.80 -11.50
CA ASN A 49 4.90 1.54 -11.65
C ASN A 49 4.59 3.00 -12.00
N GLY A 50 5.23 3.95 -11.32
CA GLY A 50 5.04 5.39 -11.50
C GLY A 50 3.93 6.04 -10.68
N THR A 51 3.26 5.30 -9.78
CA THR A 51 2.35 5.91 -8.79
C THR A 51 3.13 6.78 -7.80
N PHE A 52 2.48 7.76 -7.15
CA PHE A 52 3.14 8.58 -6.13
C PHE A 52 3.80 7.74 -5.03
N LEU A 53 3.11 6.67 -4.59
CA LEU A 53 3.67 5.73 -3.62
C LEU A 53 4.90 4.98 -4.15
N ASP A 54 4.90 4.52 -5.40
CA ASP A 54 6.09 3.92 -6.02
C ASP A 54 7.25 4.92 -6.08
N LEU A 55 7.00 6.14 -6.55
CA LEU A 55 8.02 7.18 -6.64
C LEU A 55 8.64 7.49 -5.26
N LEU A 56 7.80 7.59 -4.22
CA LEU A 56 8.26 7.79 -2.84
C LEU A 56 9.12 6.61 -2.35
N LEU A 57 8.63 5.38 -2.52
CA LEU A 57 9.33 4.19 -2.04
C LEU A 57 10.62 3.93 -2.83
N ARG A 58 10.68 4.27 -4.12
CA ARG A 58 11.90 4.14 -4.91
C ARG A 58 13.06 4.95 -4.33
N GLU A 59 12.79 6.12 -3.76
CA GLU A 59 13.81 6.98 -3.15
C GLU A 59 14.02 6.68 -1.67
N LYS A 60 12.95 6.36 -0.93
CA LYS A 60 12.94 6.37 0.54
C LYS A 60 12.45 5.07 1.17
N ALA A 61 12.40 3.96 0.44
CA ALA A 61 11.89 2.68 0.94
C ALA A 61 12.49 2.26 2.29
N SER A 62 13.81 2.41 2.47
CA SER A 62 14.48 2.05 3.73
C SER A 62 14.05 2.90 4.92
N GLN A 63 13.58 4.14 4.71
CA GLN A 63 13.06 5.00 5.77
C GLN A 63 11.70 4.56 6.28
N TYR A 64 10.96 3.82 5.45
CA TYR A 64 9.61 3.34 5.76
C TYR A 64 9.54 1.83 5.99
N ASP A 65 10.69 1.16 6.12
CA ASP A 65 10.81 -0.30 6.29
C ASP A 65 10.19 -1.11 5.13
N TRP A 66 10.33 -0.63 3.89
CA TRP A 66 9.94 -1.36 2.69
C TRP A 66 11.16 -1.81 1.90
N GLN A 67 11.01 -2.89 1.15
CA GLN A 67 12.02 -3.39 0.22
C GLN A 67 11.38 -3.80 -1.10
N GLU A 68 11.88 -3.24 -2.20
CA GLU A 68 11.49 -3.68 -3.54
C GLU A 68 11.90 -5.14 -3.77
N LYS A 69 10.99 -5.95 -4.29
CA LYS A 69 11.21 -7.37 -4.61
C LYS A 69 11.08 -7.69 -6.08
N TYR A 70 10.31 -6.88 -6.81
CA TYR A 70 10.08 -7.05 -8.22
C TYR A 70 9.66 -5.72 -8.84
N ARG A 71 10.07 -5.48 -10.08
CA ARG A 71 9.66 -4.34 -10.88
C ARG A 71 9.66 -4.73 -12.36
N ASP A 72 8.61 -4.35 -13.06
CA ASP A 72 8.55 -4.35 -14.52
C ASP A 72 8.00 -3.01 -15.04
N ILE A 73 7.69 -2.94 -16.34
CA ILE A 73 7.15 -1.75 -16.99
C ILE A 73 5.77 -1.32 -16.43
N ASN A 74 4.98 -2.24 -15.90
CA ASN A 74 3.60 -2.00 -15.48
C ASN A 74 3.44 -1.96 -13.95
N MET A 75 4.18 -2.78 -13.21
CA MET A 75 3.95 -3.01 -11.78
C MET A 75 5.25 -3.13 -10.98
N VAL A 76 5.10 -2.93 -9.67
CA VAL A 76 6.17 -3.09 -8.68
C VAL A 76 5.62 -3.79 -7.45
N ILE A 77 6.45 -4.65 -6.85
CA ILE A 77 6.16 -5.34 -5.60
C ILE A 77 7.11 -4.88 -4.52
N TYR A 78 6.56 -4.40 -3.41
CA TYR A 78 7.30 -4.10 -2.19
C TYR A 78 6.94 -5.08 -1.08
N LYS A 79 7.94 -5.47 -0.28
CA LYS A 79 7.77 -6.25 0.95
C LYS A 79 7.98 -5.35 2.17
N ASN A 80 7.07 -5.44 3.13
CA ASN A 80 7.21 -4.80 4.44
C ASN A 80 8.24 -5.58 5.28
N LEU A 81 9.28 -4.90 5.76
CA LEU A 81 10.35 -5.48 6.55
C LEU A 81 9.99 -5.62 8.04
N THR A 82 9.00 -4.87 8.52
CA THR A 82 8.53 -4.97 9.93
C THR A 82 7.75 -6.25 10.20
N LYS A 83 7.22 -6.90 9.15
CA LYS A 83 6.39 -8.10 9.29
C LYS A 83 7.24 -9.35 9.02
N LYS A 84 7.38 -10.21 10.02
CA LYS A 84 7.93 -11.56 9.83
C LYS A 84 6.88 -12.42 9.11
N ASN A 85 7.31 -13.15 8.09
CA ASN A 85 6.49 -14.14 7.39
C ASN A 85 6.18 -15.33 8.30
#